data_AF-A0A495VCW5-F1
#
_entry.id   AF-A0A495VCW5-F1
#
_cell.length_a   1.000
_cell.length_b   1.000
_cell.length_c   1.000
_cell.angle_alpha   90.00
_cell.angle_beta   90.00
_cell.angle_gamma   90.00
#
_symmetry.space_group_name_H-M   'P 1'
#
loop_
_entity.id
_entity.type
_entity.pdbx_description
1 polymer ?
#
loop_
_entity_poly.entity_id
_entity_poly.type
_entity_poly.pdbx_seq_one_letter_code
_entity_poly.pdbx_strand_id
1 'polypeptide(L)'
;MAARLKANMTHAMPGRSRIARAYREACELELAALKPGNVHRAADGHGMTLTDFMRSAEVSAGPLTEPGLGLGERAFRAVAATREAVGCNTNLGIVLLCAPLVQAALDPGDSGLRERLRRTLRRADARDTDGLFRAIRLAAPAGLGVAELHDVAGPATAPPLEVMACADSKDLIARQYVTGYADLFERAVPLLVECEGRWGDPAWAAAAVYMDTLQRYPDSHVVRKLGPAVADEVRRRSAPIADALCRAGRPEAFRKTMSRLDREFKQAGINPGTCADLTVACLLIRRLEPLCSMSVQTATERRFRHPGSALPASGISIESP
;
A
#
# COMPACT_ATOMS: atom_id res chain seq x y z
N MET A 1 1.12 -42.14 31.42
CA MET A 1 2.29 -41.34 30.98
C MET A 1 2.33 -41.26 29.46
N ALA A 2 1.32 -40.65 28.84
CA ALA A 2 1.27 -40.34 27.40
C ALA A 2 0.14 -39.32 27.15
N ALA A 3 0.27 -38.15 27.76
CA ALA A 3 -0.61 -37.01 27.52
C ALA A 3 0.29 -35.81 27.19
N ARG A 4 0.51 -35.54 25.90
CA ARG A 4 0.94 -34.26 25.31
C ARG A 4 1.28 -34.43 23.83
N LEU A 5 0.26 -34.69 23.02
CA LEU A 5 0.27 -34.36 21.59
C LEU A 5 -1.06 -33.66 21.28
N LYS A 6 -1.33 -32.56 21.98
CA LYS A 6 -2.29 -31.56 21.48
C LYS A 6 -1.54 -30.80 20.40
N ALA A 7 -1.78 -31.17 19.14
CA ALA A 7 -1.42 -30.36 18.00
C ALA A 7 -2.08 -28.99 18.17
N ASN A 8 -1.25 -27.97 18.39
CA ASN A 8 -1.62 -26.57 18.28
C ASN A 8 -2.09 -26.33 16.83
N MET A 9 -3.40 -26.36 16.58
CA MET A 9 -3.96 -25.88 15.32
C MET A 9 -4.08 -24.36 15.39
N THR A 10 -2.94 -23.69 15.26
CA THR A 10 -2.79 -22.25 15.08
C THR A 10 -3.50 -21.78 13.81
N HIS A 11 -4.24 -20.68 13.91
CA HIS A 11 -4.77 -19.91 12.78
C HIS A 11 -3.61 -19.59 11.83
N ALA A 12 -3.65 -20.08 10.59
CA ALA A 12 -2.51 -19.97 9.68
C ALA A 12 -2.37 -18.52 9.17
N MET A 13 -1.37 -17.81 9.66
CA MET A 13 -0.99 -16.50 9.14
C MET A 13 -0.67 -16.59 7.64
N PRO A 14 -0.88 -15.52 6.84
CA PRO A 14 -0.27 -15.46 5.53
C PRO A 14 1.24 -15.64 5.67
N GLY A 15 1.81 -16.69 5.07
CA GLY A 15 3.25 -16.92 5.15
C GLY A 15 3.99 -15.69 4.63
N ARG A 16 5.02 -15.25 5.36
CA ARG A 16 5.90 -14.11 5.05
C ARG A 16 6.19 -13.97 3.55
N SER A 17 6.55 -15.08 2.90
CA SER A 17 6.87 -15.14 1.47
C SER A 17 5.73 -14.70 0.55
N ARG A 18 4.47 -14.92 0.94
CA ARG A 18 3.29 -14.45 0.19
C ARG A 18 3.12 -12.94 0.28
N ILE A 19 3.31 -12.36 1.47
CA ILE A 19 3.22 -10.91 1.66
C ILE A 19 4.37 -10.20 0.92
N ALA A 20 5.59 -10.73 1.01
CA ALA A 20 6.74 -10.20 0.28
C ALA A 20 6.52 -10.23 -1.24
N ARG A 21 5.93 -11.33 -1.73
CA ARG A 21 5.56 -11.46 -3.14
C ARG A 21 4.47 -10.46 -3.54
N ALA A 22 3.42 -10.31 -2.74
CA ALA A 22 2.35 -9.35 -3.01
C ALA A 22 2.88 -7.91 -3.11
N TYR A 23 3.84 -7.53 -2.26
CA TYR A 23 4.52 -6.24 -2.34
C TYR A 23 5.31 -6.06 -3.65
N ARG A 24 6.13 -7.04 -4.04
CA ARG A 24 6.90 -6.97 -5.29
C ARG A 24 5.98 -6.89 -6.52
N GLU A 25 4.99 -7.77 -6.59
CA GLU A 25 4.02 -7.79 -7.69
C GLU A 25 3.20 -6.50 -7.78
N ALA A 26 2.92 -5.83 -6.65
CA ALA A 26 2.28 -4.52 -6.65
C ALA A 26 3.20 -3.45 -7.25
N CYS A 27 4.48 -3.42 -6.88
CA CYS A 27 5.47 -2.50 -7.45
C CYS A 27 5.69 -2.75 -8.95
N GLU A 28 5.83 -4.02 -9.36
CA GLU A 28 6.04 -4.39 -10.76
C GLU A 28 4.84 -4.03 -11.65
N LEU A 29 3.62 -4.27 -11.17
CA LEU A 29 2.41 -3.94 -11.90
C LEU A 29 2.24 -2.43 -12.05
N GLU A 30 2.60 -1.67 -11.02
CA GLU A 30 2.57 -0.21 -11.09
C GLU A 30 3.55 0.33 -12.16
N LEU A 31 4.75 -0.25 -12.27
CA LEU A 31 5.71 0.10 -13.32
C LEU A 31 5.26 -0.28 -14.73
N ALA A 32 4.35 -1.25 -14.86
CA ALA A 32 3.73 -1.62 -16.14
C ALA A 32 2.66 -0.62 -16.60
N ALA A 33 2.08 0.17 -15.67
CA ALA A 33 1.04 1.15 -15.97
C ALA A 33 1.60 2.38 -16.69
N LEU A 34 0.85 2.91 -17.66
CA LEU A 34 1.17 4.20 -18.28
C LEU A 34 0.77 5.34 -17.34
N LYS A 35 1.77 6.03 -16.76
CA LYS A 35 1.59 7.06 -15.73
C LYS A 35 2.23 8.38 -16.16
N PRO A 36 1.47 9.31 -16.78
CA PRO A 36 2.02 10.56 -17.28
C PRO A 36 2.88 11.34 -16.28
N GLY A 37 4.14 11.58 -16.63
CA GLY A 37 5.10 12.35 -15.82
C GLY A 37 5.94 11.50 -14.86
N ASN A 38 5.53 10.26 -14.57
CA ASN A 38 6.25 9.34 -13.69
C ASN A 38 6.99 8.25 -14.48
N VAL A 39 7.79 7.43 -13.79
CA VAL A 39 8.57 6.33 -14.40
C VAL A 39 7.65 5.16 -14.74
N HIS A 40 7.78 4.61 -15.93
CA HIS A 40 7.07 3.39 -16.34
C HIS A 40 7.89 2.65 -17.41
N ARG A 41 7.52 1.38 -17.71
CA ARG A 41 8.30 0.48 -18.59
C ARG A 41 8.70 1.06 -19.96
N ALA A 42 7.93 2.00 -20.49
CA ALA A 42 8.16 2.59 -21.81
C ALA A 42 8.95 3.92 -21.78
N ALA A 43 9.25 4.47 -20.61
CA ALA A 43 10.03 5.68 -20.46
C ALA A 43 10.56 5.87 -19.03
N ASP A 44 11.89 5.91 -18.91
CA ASP A 44 12.59 6.38 -17.71
C ASP A 44 12.24 7.85 -17.40
N GLY A 45 12.60 8.33 -16.21
CA GLY A 45 12.29 9.69 -15.81
C GLY A 45 13.06 10.14 -14.58
N HIS A 46 13.40 11.44 -14.55
CA HIS A 46 13.94 12.14 -13.39
C HIS A 46 15.25 11.55 -12.82
N GLY A 47 16.11 11.02 -13.70
CA GLY A 47 17.41 10.45 -13.30
C GLY A 47 17.32 9.07 -12.66
N MET A 48 16.16 8.42 -12.74
CA MET A 48 15.93 7.05 -12.25
C MET A 48 15.46 6.16 -13.40
N THR A 49 15.86 4.90 -13.36
CA THR A 49 15.54 3.89 -14.37
C THR A 49 14.51 2.89 -13.87
N LEU A 50 13.80 2.22 -14.79
CA LEU A 50 12.97 1.06 -14.44
C LEU A 50 13.71 0.03 -13.56
N THR A 51 14.99 -0.22 -13.87
CA THR A 51 15.84 -1.17 -13.15
C THR A 51 16.03 -0.76 -11.69
N ASP A 52 16.19 0.53 -11.41
CA ASP A 52 16.33 1.04 -10.05
C ASP A 52 15.08 0.75 -9.23
N PHE A 53 13.88 1.01 -9.78
CA PHE A 53 12.62 0.73 -9.09
C PHE A 53 12.40 -0.77 -8.86
N MET A 54 12.66 -1.61 -9.86
CA MET A 54 12.56 -3.07 -9.73
C MET A 54 13.54 -3.60 -8.66
N ARG A 55 14.79 -3.14 -8.68
CA ARG A 55 15.79 -3.53 -7.69
C ARG A 55 15.37 -3.08 -6.29
N SER A 56 14.83 -1.88 -6.18
CA SER A 56 14.34 -1.31 -4.93
C SER A 56 13.21 -2.13 -4.33
N ALA A 57 12.24 -2.56 -5.14
CA ALA A 57 11.16 -3.44 -4.71
C ALA A 57 11.67 -4.80 -4.21
N GLU A 58 12.67 -5.38 -4.89
CA GLU A 58 13.26 -6.66 -4.48
C GLU A 58 13.96 -6.54 -3.10
N VAL A 59 14.87 -5.58 -2.96
CA VAL A 59 15.70 -5.46 -1.74
C VAL A 59 14.91 -4.97 -0.54
N SER A 60 13.86 -4.18 -0.74
CA SER A 60 13.04 -3.67 0.37
C SER A 60 12.04 -4.73 0.88
N ALA A 61 11.66 -5.74 0.09
CA ALA A 61 10.66 -6.74 0.45
C ALA A 61 11.06 -7.60 1.66
N GLY A 62 12.34 -7.97 1.76
CA GLY A 62 12.88 -8.76 2.86
C GLY A 62 12.72 -8.04 4.21
N PRO A 63 13.32 -6.84 4.38
CA PRO A 63 13.14 -6.02 5.58
C PRO A 63 11.69 -5.67 5.86
N LEU A 64 10.91 -5.32 4.83
CA LEU A 64 9.48 -5.04 4.98
C LEU A 64 8.70 -6.21 5.58
N THR A 65 9.15 -7.45 5.44
CA THR A 65 8.41 -8.62 5.94
C THR A 65 9.11 -9.34 7.09
N GLU A 66 10.20 -8.79 7.62
CA GLU A 66 10.97 -9.39 8.72
C GLU A 66 10.12 -9.52 10.00
N PRO A 67 9.99 -10.72 10.60
CA PRO A 67 9.26 -10.89 11.86
C PRO A 67 9.86 -10.09 13.02
N GLY A 68 9.04 -9.74 14.01
CA GLY A 68 9.49 -9.10 15.24
C GLY A 68 9.86 -7.61 15.12
N LEU A 69 9.88 -7.03 13.92
CA LEU A 69 10.09 -5.60 13.73
C LEU A 69 8.79 -4.80 13.88
N GLY A 70 8.89 -3.66 14.56
CA GLY A 70 7.87 -2.59 14.54
C GLY A 70 7.79 -1.88 13.19
N LEU A 71 6.84 -0.97 13.06
CA LEU A 71 6.51 -0.26 11.82
C LEU A 71 7.66 0.62 11.36
N GLY A 72 8.18 1.44 12.28
CA GLY A 72 9.25 2.38 11.96
C GLY A 72 10.55 1.68 11.56
N GLU A 73 10.94 0.67 12.32
CA GLU A 73 12.19 -0.07 12.05
C GLU A 73 12.10 -0.86 10.74
N ARG A 74 10.92 -1.41 10.42
CA ARG A 74 10.64 -2.07 9.14
C ARG A 74 10.79 -1.11 7.96
N ALA A 75 10.24 0.11 8.09
CA ALA A 75 10.39 1.15 7.07
C ALA A 75 11.85 1.62 6.93
N PHE A 76 12.55 1.86 8.05
CA PHE A 76 13.96 2.25 8.05
C PHE A 76 14.83 1.23 7.33
N ARG A 77 14.75 -0.04 7.70
CA ARG A 77 15.58 -1.10 7.09
C ARG A 77 15.25 -1.30 5.61
N ALA A 78 13.99 -1.15 5.23
CA ALA A 78 13.56 -1.22 3.83
C ALA A 78 14.20 -0.10 2.99
N VAL A 79 14.16 1.14 3.49
CA VAL A 79 14.81 2.29 2.85
C VAL A 79 16.33 2.12 2.85
N ALA A 80 16.93 1.61 3.93
CA ALA A 80 18.37 1.36 4.00
C ALA A 80 18.83 0.34 2.95
N ALA A 81 18.12 -0.77 2.81
CA ALA A 81 18.40 -1.77 1.78
C ALA A 81 18.28 -1.18 0.37
N THR A 82 17.29 -0.32 0.12
CA THR A 82 17.19 0.41 -1.15
C THR A 82 18.39 1.33 -1.35
N ARG A 83 18.74 2.14 -0.36
CA ARG A 83 19.86 3.08 -0.45
C ARG A 83 21.18 2.38 -0.74
N GLU A 84 21.43 1.24 -0.11
CA GLU A 84 22.60 0.40 -0.33
C GLU A 84 22.63 -0.18 -1.76
N ALA A 85 21.48 -0.61 -2.28
CA ALA A 85 21.41 -1.29 -3.58
C ALA A 85 21.42 -0.36 -4.79
N VAL A 86 20.80 0.82 -4.71
CA VAL A 86 20.63 1.73 -5.87
C VAL A 86 21.16 3.15 -5.66
N GLY A 87 21.55 3.53 -4.45
CA GLY A 87 22.19 4.83 -4.17
C GLY A 87 21.28 6.07 -4.29
N CYS A 88 20.02 5.92 -4.70
CA CYS A 88 19.05 7.00 -4.86
C CYS A 88 17.71 6.67 -4.16
N ASN A 89 16.82 7.66 -4.07
CA ASN A 89 15.49 7.48 -3.47
C ASN A 89 14.46 7.17 -4.55
N THR A 90 14.14 5.89 -4.69
CA THR A 90 13.15 5.38 -5.64
C THR A 90 11.82 5.02 -4.98
N ASN A 91 11.80 4.73 -3.67
CA ASN A 91 10.66 4.04 -3.05
C ASN A 91 10.32 4.50 -1.63
N LEU A 92 10.83 5.65 -1.13
CA LEU A 92 10.47 6.13 0.21
C LEU A 92 8.95 6.20 0.39
N GLY A 93 8.23 6.85 -0.55
CA GLY A 93 6.78 6.99 -0.47
C GLY A 93 6.05 5.65 -0.49
N ILE A 94 6.47 4.74 -1.38
CA ILE A 94 6.01 3.34 -1.43
C ILE A 94 6.22 2.66 -0.07
N VAL A 95 7.41 2.76 0.53
CA VAL A 95 7.72 2.11 1.81
C VAL A 95 6.87 2.69 2.94
N LEU A 96 6.72 4.01 3.01
CA LEU A 96 5.86 4.67 4.00
C LEU A 96 4.40 4.21 3.87
N LEU A 97 3.89 4.05 2.65
CA LEU A 97 2.51 3.58 2.46
C LEU A 97 2.34 2.08 2.69
N CYS A 98 3.32 1.27 2.30
CA CYS A 98 3.21 -0.20 2.29
C CYS A 98 3.62 -0.84 3.62
N ALA A 99 4.54 -0.26 4.39
CA ALA A 99 4.96 -0.81 5.68
C ALA A 99 3.80 -1.04 6.66
N PRO A 100 2.83 -0.12 6.86
CA PRO A 100 1.71 -0.36 7.76
C PRO A 100 0.73 -1.42 7.21
N LEU A 101 0.54 -1.51 5.89
CA LEU A 101 -0.25 -2.56 5.24
C LEU A 101 0.39 -3.94 5.44
N VAL A 102 1.70 -4.04 5.27
CA VAL A 102 2.47 -5.26 5.48
C VAL A 102 2.43 -5.68 6.94
N GLN A 103 2.61 -4.75 7.88
CA GLN A 103 2.50 -5.04 9.30
C GLN A 103 1.08 -5.50 9.69
N ALA A 104 0.05 -4.88 9.12
CA ALA A 104 -1.33 -5.30 9.32
C ALA A 104 -1.61 -6.71 8.78
N ALA A 105 -1.00 -7.09 7.66
CA ALA A 105 -1.12 -8.44 7.09
C ALA A 105 -0.33 -9.50 7.87
N LEU A 106 0.75 -9.10 8.55
CA LEU A 106 1.53 -9.96 9.44
C LEU A 106 0.88 -10.13 10.82
N ASP A 107 0.08 -9.15 11.28
CA ASP A 107 -0.64 -9.22 12.56
C ASP A 107 -1.69 -10.35 12.52
N PRO A 108 -1.62 -11.38 13.38
CA PRO A 108 -2.62 -12.45 13.43
C PRO A 108 -3.99 -11.93 13.86
N GLY A 109 -5.06 -12.54 13.35
CA GLY A 109 -6.43 -12.20 13.75
C GLY A 109 -7.48 -12.65 12.73
N ASP A 110 -8.74 -12.31 13.03
CA ASP A 110 -9.93 -12.71 12.24
C ASP A 110 -10.65 -11.49 11.63
N SER A 111 -9.96 -10.34 11.54
CA SER A 111 -10.51 -9.11 10.94
C SER A 111 -9.98 -8.91 9.52
N GLY A 112 -10.71 -8.17 8.68
CA GLY A 112 -10.24 -7.76 7.37
C GLY A 112 -9.03 -6.81 7.45
N LEU A 113 -8.29 -6.68 6.35
CA LEU A 113 -7.04 -5.90 6.28
C LEU A 113 -7.21 -4.46 6.79
N ARG A 114 -8.31 -3.79 6.43
CA ARG A 114 -8.58 -2.39 6.83
C ARG A 114 -8.65 -2.20 8.34
N GLU A 115 -9.29 -3.12 9.05
CA GLU A 115 -9.39 -3.01 10.52
C GLU A 115 -8.05 -3.33 11.19
N ARG A 116 -7.30 -4.30 10.66
CA ARG A 116 -5.94 -4.56 11.13
C ARG A 116 -5.04 -3.34 10.93
N LEU A 117 -5.12 -2.69 9.77
CA LEU A 117 -4.38 -1.47 9.46
C LEU A 117 -4.71 -0.36 10.46
N ARG A 118 -5.99 -0.08 10.71
CA ARG A 118 -6.40 0.92 11.72
C ARG A 118 -5.85 0.59 13.10
N ARG A 119 -5.82 -0.69 13.48
CA ARG A 119 -5.21 -1.13 14.74
C ARG A 119 -3.69 -0.93 14.74
N THR A 120 -3.00 -1.28 13.66
CA THR A 120 -1.55 -1.05 13.48
C THR A 120 -1.22 0.43 13.65
N LEU A 121 -1.94 1.31 12.98
CA LEU A 121 -1.72 2.76 13.05
C LEU A 121 -1.99 3.32 14.45
N ARG A 122 -3.07 2.89 15.13
CA ARG A 122 -3.39 3.32 16.50
C ARG A 122 -2.42 2.81 17.56
N ARG A 123 -1.77 1.66 17.31
CA ARG A 123 -0.81 1.05 18.25
C ARG A 123 0.62 1.55 18.05
N ALA A 124 0.92 2.14 16.90
CA ALA A 124 2.25 2.65 16.62
C ALA A 124 2.60 3.77 17.61
N ASP A 125 3.85 3.83 18.04
CA ASP A 125 4.32 4.72 19.09
C ASP A 125 5.49 5.62 18.63
N ALA A 126 6.07 6.40 19.55
CA ALA A 126 7.18 7.29 19.22
C ALA A 126 8.43 6.56 18.68
N ARG A 127 8.62 5.27 18.98
CA ARG A 127 9.72 4.47 18.40
C ARG A 127 9.47 4.17 16.93
N ASP A 128 8.21 3.95 16.57
CA ASP A 128 7.83 3.83 15.17
C ASP A 128 8.07 5.15 14.42
N THR A 129 7.71 6.28 15.03
CA THR A 129 8.03 7.60 14.48
C THR A 129 9.53 7.80 14.29
N ASP A 130 10.36 7.43 15.26
CA ASP A 130 11.83 7.53 15.13
C ASP A 130 12.33 6.72 13.92
N GLY A 131 11.85 5.48 13.76
CA GLY A 131 12.18 4.66 12.59
C GLY A 131 11.75 5.30 11.27
N LEU A 132 10.54 5.87 11.21
CA LEU A 132 10.07 6.60 10.02
C LEU A 132 10.92 7.84 9.74
N PHE A 133 11.29 8.62 10.77
CA PHE A 133 12.16 9.78 10.62
C PHE A 133 13.55 9.39 10.14
N ARG A 134 14.13 8.33 10.70
CA ARG A 134 15.41 7.76 10.23
C ARG A 134 15.31 7.34 8.76
N ALA A 135 14.20 6.72 8.35
CA ALA A 135 13.96 6.34 6.96
C ALA A 135 13.90 7.56 6.04
N ILE A 136 13.13 8.58 6.41
CA ILE A 136 12.99 9.83 5.63
C ILE A 136 14.33 10.57 5.53
N ARG A 137 15.07 10.71 6.63
CA ARG A 137 16.41 11.32 6.63
C ARG A 137 17.39 10.57 5.74
N LEU A 138 17.39 9.24 5.79
CA LEU A 138 18.27 8.41 4.96
C LEU A 138 17.93 8.51 3.46
N ALA A 139 16.64 8.54 3.13
CA ALA A 139 16.17 8.71 1.76
C ALA A 139 16.42 10.12 1.22
N ALA A 140 16.50 11.14 2.08
CA ALA A 140 16.74 12.54 1.73
C ALA A 140 15.83 13.03 0.58
N PRO A 141 14.49 12.97 0.71
CA PRO A 141 13.58 13.39 -0.36
C PRO A 141 13.71 14.89 -0.65
N ALA A 142 13.61 15.25 -1.93
CA ALA A 142 13.67 16.65 -2.34
C ALA A 142 12.46 17.46 -1.81
N GLY A 143 12.72 18.69 -1.40
CA GLY A 143 11.68 19.67 -1.05
C GLY A 143 10.90 19.36 0.23
N LEU A 144 11.45 18.58 1.16
CA LEU A 144 10.78 18.28 2.44
C LEU A 144 10.61 19.53 3.33
N GLY A 145 11.57 20.46 3.25
CA GLY A 145 11.53 21.71 4.02
C GLY A 145 11.72 21.49 5.54
N VAL A 146 11.28 22.48 6.31
CA VAL A 146 11.27 22.47 7.79
C VAL A 146 9.81 22.56 8.27
N ALA A 147 9.47 21.82 9.30
CA ALA A 147 8.17 21.86 9.98
C ALA A 147 8.30 22.53 11.36
N GLU A 148 7.29 23.31 11.75
CA GLU A 148 7.25 23.95 13.08
C GLU A 148 7.04 22.93 14.21
N LEU A 149 6.26 21.88 13.93
CA LEU A 149 5.95 20.80 14.85
C LEU A 149 6.44 19.48 14.27
N HIS A 150 7.08 18.66 15.10
CA HIS A 150 7.57 17.32 14.76
C HIS A 150 8.43 17.30 13.49
N ASP A 151 9.38 18.25 13.38
CA ASP A 151 10.33 18.27 12.28
C ASP A 151 11.14 16.97 12.21
N VAL A 152 11.32 16.45 10.99
CA VAL A 152 12.00 15.17 10.77
C VAL A 152 13.48 15.21 11.15
N ALA A 153 14.12 16.39 11.19
CA ALA A 153 15.49 16.55 11.66
C ALA A 153 15.56 16.51 13.20
N GLY A 154 14.44 16.72 13.89
CA GLY A 154 14.32 16.69 15.34
C GLY A 154 14.07 15.29 15.93
N PRO A 155 13.89 15.22 17.27
CA PRO A 155 13.57 13.99 17.96
C PRO A 155 12.12 13.56 17.70
N ALA A 156 11.91 12.24 17.60
CA ALA A 156 10.58 11.66 17.53
C ALA A 156 9.97 11.52 18.93
N THR A 157 9.05 12.41 19.29
CA THR A 157 8.44 12.46 20.63
C THR A 157 6.97 12.04 20.65
N ALA A 158 6.35 11.85 19.49
CA ALA A 158 4.93 11.56 19.34
C ALA A 158 4.68 10.34 18.43
N PRO A 159 3.52 9.66 18.54
CA PRO A 159 3.12 8.58 17.64
C PRO A 159 2.97 9.01 16.17
N PRO A 160 3.06 8.10 15.19
CA PRO A 160 3.00 8.46 13.78
C PRO A 160 1.72 9.17 13.38
N LEU A 161 0.57 8.80 13.96
CA LEU A 161 -0.71 9.45 13.64
C LEU A 161 -0.74 10.93 14.03
N GLU A 162 -0.15 11.28 15.18
CA GLU A 162 -0.07 12.66 15.65
C GLU A 162 0.85 13.49 14.74
N VAL A 163 2.02 12.95 14.41
CA VAL A 163 2.96 13.60 13.50
C VAL A 163 2.37 13.80 12.10
N MET A 164 1.72 12.77 11.56
CA MET A 164 1.10 12.84 10.23
C MET A 164 -0.09 13.81 10.21
N ALA A 165 -0.81 13.99 11.32
CA ALA A 165 -1.89 14.98 11.42
C ALA A 165 -1.40 16.43 11.24
N CYS A 166 -0.12 16.73 11.53
CA CYS A 166 0.44 18.05 11.27
C CYS A 166 0.70 18.32 9.76
N ALA A 167 0.64 17.30 8.91
CA ALA A 167 0.97 17.39 7.49
C ALA A 167 -0.14 16.93 6.53
N ASP A 168 -1.26 16.38 7.03
CA ASP A 168 -2.29 15.73 6.22
C ASP A 168 -2.95 16.61 5.15
N SER A 169 -3.04 17.92 5.41
CA SER A 169 -3.59 18.91 4.47
C SER A 169 -2.68 19.19 3.27
N LYS A 170 -1.37 18.91 3.38
CA LYS A 170 -0.35 19.20 2.36
C LYS A 170 0.39 17.97 1.84
N ASP A 171 0.29 16.83 2.52
CA ASP A 171 0.94 15.57 2.14
C ASP A 171 -0.05 14.41 2.06
N LEU A 172 -0.15 13.80 0.88
CA LEU A 172 -1.14 12.75 0.63
C LEU A 172 -0.82 11.43 1.35
N ILE A 173 0.45 11.16 1.68
CA ILE A 173 0.83 9.98 2.47
C ILE A 173 0.39 10.19 3.92
N ALA A 174 0.65 11.37 4.48
CA ALA A 174 0.19 11.75 5.82
C ALA A 174 -1.34 11.66 5.93
N ARG A 175 -2.06 12.14 4.91
CA ARG A 175 -3.52 11.98 4.80
C ARG A 175 -3.97 10.52 4.85
N GLN A 176 -3.26 9.58 4.20
CA GLN A 176 -3.63 8.17 4.27
C GLN A 176 -3.51 7.64 5.70
N TYR A 177 -2.45 8.01 6.43
CA TYR A 177 -2.29 7.63 7.84
C TYR A 177 -3.47 8.11 8.68
N VAL A 178 -3.78 9.41 8.62
CA VAL A 178 -4.82 10.05 9.45
C VAL A 178 -6.22 9.50 9.14
N THR A 179 -6.53 9.28 7.86
CA THR A 179 -7.85 8.79 7.43
C THR A 179 -8.00 7.27 7.49
N GLY A 180 -6.96 6.54 7.89
CA GLY A 180 -6.95 5.08 7.84
C GLY A 180 -7.13 4.56 6.42
N TYR A 181 -6.47 5.19 5.46
CA TYR A 181 -6.39 4.85 4.04
C TYR A 181 -7.77 4.91 3.35
N ALA A 182 -8.63 5.84 3.76
CA ALA A 182 -10.00 5.95 3.24
C ALA A 182 -10.02 6.14 1.72
N ASP A 183 -9.16 7.01 1.18
CA ASP A 183 -9.08 7.24 -0.27
C ASP A 183 -8.74 5.95 -1.03
N LEU A 184 -7.89 5.10 -0.45
CA LEU A 184 -7.49 3.85 -1.09
C LEU A 184 -8.58 2.78 -0.98
N PHE A 185 -9.13 2.55 0.22
CA PHE A 185 -10.14 1.50 0.43
C PHE A 185 -11.50 1.83 -0.17
N GLU A 186 -11.92 3.10 -0.17
CA GLU A 186 -13.29 3.49 -0.55
C GLU A 186 -13.39 3.97 -2.00
N ARG A 187 -12.26 4.35 -2.61
CA ARG A 187 -12.24 4.83 -3.99
C ARG A 187 -11.27 4.07 -4.88
N ALA A 188 -9.98 4.04 -4.56
CA ALA A 188 -8.97 3.49 -5.46
C ALA A 188 -9.14 1.99 -5.71
N VAL A 189 -9.34 1.20 -4.65
CA VAL A 189 -9.53 -0.26 -4.76
C VAL A 189 -10.84 -0.61 -5.48
N PRO A 190 -12.01 0.00 -5.17
CA PRO A 190 -13.21 -0.21 -5.98
C PRO A 190 -13.03 0.13 -7.46
N LEU A 191 -12.38 1.25 -7.78
CA LEU A 191 -12.08 1.63 -9.17
C LEU A 191 -11.17 0.60 -9.84
N LEU A 192 -10.12 0.15 -9.15
CA LEU A 192 -9.22 -0.89 -9.65
C LEU A 192 -9.99 -2.15 -10.03
N VAL A 193 -10.83 -2.65 -9.13
CA VAL A 193 -11.64 -3.86 -9.36
C VAL A 193 -12.62 -3.67 -10.54
N GLU A 194 -13.26 -2.51 -10.64
CA GLU A 194 -14.15 -2.18 -11.75
C GLU A 194 -13.39 -2.19 -13.09
N CYS A 195 -12.23 -1.53 -13.16
CA CYS A 195 -11.41 -1.47 -14.35
C CYS A 195 -10.79 -2.83 -14.73
N GLU A 196 -10.34 -3.61 -13.74
CA GLU A 196 -9.87 -5.00 -13.93
C GLU A 196 -10.97 -5.85 -14.57
N GLY A 197 -12.19 -5.80 -14.02
CA GLY A 197 -13.33 -6.55 -14.54
C GLY A 197 -13.77 -6.10 -15.94
N ARG A 198 -13.68 -4.79 -16.23
CA ARG A 198 -14.07 -4.24 -17.53
C ARG A 198 -13.07 -4.56 -18.64
N TRP A 199 -11.79 -4.39 -18.38
CA TRP A 199 -10.77 -4.41 -19.43
C TRP A 199 -9.96 -5.70 -19.47
N GLY A 200 -9.92 -6.48 -18.38
CA GLY A 200 -9.09 -7.67 -18.28
C GLY A 200 -7.58 -7.38 -18.35
N ASP A 201 -7.18 -6.11 -18.28
CA ASP A 201 -5.79 -5.66 -18.31
C ASP A 201 -5.46 -4.91 -17.00
N PRO A 202 -4.69 -5.55 -16.09
CA PRO A 202 -4.38 -4.95 -14.79
C PRO A 202 -3.44 -3.74 -14.90
N ALA A 203 -2.64 -3.61 -15.96
CA ALA A 203 -1.78 -2.44 -16.15
C ALA A 203 -2.61 -1.20 -16.53
N TRP A 204 -3.67 -1.39 -17.34
CA TRP A 204 -4.63 -0.32 -17.61
C TRP A 204 -5.49 0.02 -16.40
N ALA A 205 -5.87 -0.97 -15.59
CA ALA A 205 -6.58 -0.72 -14.34
C ALA A 205 -5.73 0.10 -13.35
N ALA A 206 -4.43 -0.23 -13.21
CA ALA A 206 -3.48 0.57 -12.45
C ALA A 206 -3.30 1.99 -13.01
N ALA A 207 -3.25 2.14 -14.34
CA ALA A 207 -3.19 3.45 -14.99
C ALA A 207 -4.45 4.30 -14.71
N ALA A 208 -5.63 3.69 -14.65
CA ALA A 208 -6.86 4.38 -14.28
C ALA A 208 -6.85 4.84 -12.81
N VAL A 209 -6.36 4.02 -11.87
CA VAL A 209 -6.16 4.43 -10.48
C VAL A 209 -5.21 5.62 -10.36
N TYR A 210 -4.08 5.57 -11.08
CA TYR A 210 -3.13 6.67 -11.14
C TYR A 210 -3.79 7.96 -11.63
N MET A 211 -4.48 7.90 -12.77
CA MET A 211 -5.14 9.05 -13.38
C MET A 211 -6.29 9.60 -12.51
N ASP A 212 -7.10 8.73 -11.88
CA ASP A 212 -8.17 9.13 -10.96
C ASP A 212 -7.61 9.84 -9.71
N THR A 213 -6.51 9.33 -9.16
CA THR A 213 -5.83 9.97 -8.02
C THR A 213 -5.27 11.33 -8.42
N LEU A 214 -4.59 11.40 -9.58
CA LEU A 214 -3.96 12.61 -10.09
C LEU A 214 -4.95 13.73 -10.42
N GLN A 215 -6.18 13.39 -10.86
CA GLN A 215 -7.22 14.40 -11.09
C GLN A 215 -7.93 14.88 -9.81
N ARG A 216 -7.88 14.11 -8.73
CA ARG A 216 -8.57 14.45 -7.47
C ARG A 216 -7.70 15.32 -6.58
N TYR A 217 -6.41 15.02 -6.51
CA TYR A 217 -5.51 15.57 -5.51
C TYR A 217 -4.31 16.25 -6.15
N PRO A 218 -3.91 17.45 -5.69
CA PRO A 218 -2.60 17.99 -6.00
C PRO A 218 -1.53 17.04 -5.47
N ASP A 219 -0.68 16.52 -6.35
CA ASP A 219 0.36 15.56 -5.98
C ASP A 219 1.41 16.19 -5.05
N SER A 220 1.63 15.65 -3.85
CA SER A 220 2.51 16.27 -2.86
C SER A 220 3.99 16.26 -3.27
N HIS A 221 4.43 15.37 -4.16
CA HIS A 221 5.76 15.44 -4.74
C HIS A 221 5.90 16.61 -5.72
N VAL A 222 4.88 16.83 -6.57
CA VAL A 222 4.85 18.01 -7.45
C VAL A 222 4.79 19.29 -6.61
N VAL A 223 3.95 19.35 -5.57
CA VAL A 223 3.86 20.51 -4.67
C VAL A 223 5.21 20.83 -4.04
N ARG A 224 5.92 19.84 -3.49
CA ARG A 224 7.23 20.04 -2.85
C ARG A 224 8.31 20.54 -3.81
N LYS A 225 8.28 20.11 -5.08
CA LYS A 225 9.34 20.41 -6.06
C LYS A 225 9.05 21.64 -6.92
N LEU A 226 7.79 21.84 -7.30
CA LEU A 226 7.35 22.82 -8.29
C LEU A 226 6.24 23.75 -7.81
N GLY A 227 5.76 23.57 -6.57
CA GLY A 227 4.75 24.41 -5.94
C GLY A 227 3.30 24.02 -6.25
N PRO A 228 2.35 24.54 -5.45
CA PRO A 228 0.94 24.16 -5.51
C PRO A 228 0.25 24.55 -6.82
N ALA A 229 0.66 25.65 -7.45
CA ALA A 229 0.08 26.08 -8.73
C ALA A 229 0.37 25.09 -9.87
N VAL A 230 1.59 24.54 -9.92
CA VAL A 230 1.95 23.51 -10.92
C VAL A 230 1.21 22.21 -10.64
N ALA A 231 1.10 21.81 -9.37
CA ALA A 231 0.34 20.62 -8.99
C ALA A 231 -1.15 20.74 -9.37
N ASP A 232 -1.75 21.92 -9.23
CA ASP A 232 -3.13 22.19 -9.68
C ASP A 232 -3.28 22.15 -11.20
N GLU A 233 -2.33 22.71 -11.95
CA GLU A 233 -2.33 22.62 -13.42
C GLU A 233 -2.25 21.16 -13.89
N VAL A 234 -1.37 20.36 -13.28
CA VAL A 234 -1.26 18.92 -13.55
C VAL A 234 -2.61 18.23 -13.32
N ARG A 235 -3.26 18.50 -12.19
CA ARG A 235 -4.59 17.98 -11.87
C ARG A 235 -5.62 18.34 -12.94
N ARG A 236 -5.70 19.63 -13.31
CA ARG A 236 -6.66 20.12 -14.33
C ARG A 236 -6.42 19.53 -15.71
N ARG A 237 -5.17 19.34 -16.13
CA ARG A 237 -4.83 18.70 -17.41
C ARG A 237 -5.12 17.21 -17.43
N SER A 238 -4.97 16.53 -16.29
CA SER A 238 -5.24 15.10 -16.15
C SER A 238 -6.74 14.78 -16.09
N ALA A 239 -7.55 15.68 -15.51
CA ALA A 239 -8.98 15.47 -15.28
C ALA A 239 -9.79 15.02 -16.52
N PRO A 240 -9.79 15.74 -17.66
CA PRO A 240 -10.58 15.31 -18.82
C PRO A 240 -10.16 13.95 -19.37
N ILE A 241 -8.87 13.59 -19.25
CA ILE A 241 -8.34 12.31 -19.70
C ILE A 241 -8.76 11.19 -18.74
N ALA A 242 -8.63 11.43 -17.42
CA ALA A 242 -9.01 10.48 -16.38
C ALA A 242 -10.51 10.15 -16.44
N ASP A 243 -11.36 11.17 -16.55
CA ASP A 243 -12.81 11.01 -16.66
C ASP A 243 -13.22 10.24 -17.92
N ALA A 244 -12.61 10.54 -19.06
CA ALA A 244 -12.89 9.85 -20.30
C ALA A 244 -12.37 8.39 -20.29
N LEU A 245 -11.18 8.16 -19.73
CA LEU A 245 -10.61 6.82 -19.56
C LEU A 245 -11.52 5.95 -18.68
N CYS A 246 -11.99 6.46 -17.53
CA CYS A 246 -12.85 5.70 -16.62
C CYS A 246 -14.20 5.30 -17.21
N ARG A 247 -14.64 5.92 -18.31
CA ARG A 247 -15.89 5.56 -19.02
C ARG A 247 -15.64 4.77 -20.30
N ALA A 248 -14.38 4.53 -20.66
CA ALA A 248 -14.02 3.88 -21.91
C ALA A 248 -14.33 2.38 -21.91
N GLY A 249 -14.91 1.89 -23.00
CA GLY A 249 -15.01 0.45 -23.25
C GLY A 249 -13.65 -0.19 -23.56
N ARG A 250 -12.74 0.57 -24.19
CA ARG A 250 -11.39 0.12 -24.56
C ARG A 250 -10.35 1.15 -24.12
N PRO A 251 -9.47 0.82 -23.15
CA PRO A 251 -8.54 1.80 -22.60
C PRO A 251 -7.39 2.12 -23.57
N GLU A 252 -7.09 1.24 -24.53
CA GLU A 252 -5.98 1.42 -25.47
C GLU A 252 -6.15 2.65 -26.37
N ALA A 253 -7.38 3.11 -26.58
CA ALA A 253 -7.68 4.33 -27.31
C ALA A 253 -7.01 5.58 -26.68
N PHE A 254 -6.73 5.53 -25.37
CA PHE A 254 -6.10 6.63 -24.63
C PHE A 254 -4.58 6.60 -24.67
N ARG A 255 -3.95 5.54 -25.20
CA ARG A 255 -2.50 5.37 -25.23
C ARG A 255 -1.81 6.59 -25.83
N LYS A 256 -2.25 7.05 -27.00
CA LYS A 256 -1.64 8.20 -27.70
C LYS A 256 -1.74 9.49 -26.87
N THR A 257 -2.90 9.75 -26.28
CA THR A 257 -3.16 10.96 -25.49
C THR A 257 -2.37 10.95 -24.19
N MET A 258 -2.36 9.83 -23.47
CA MET A 258 -1.60 9.70 -22.22
C MET A 258 -0.09 9.71 -22.47
N SER A 259 0.42 9.07 -23.53
CA SER A 259 1.84 9.15 -23.88
C SER A 259 2.25 10.57 -24.31
N ARG A 260 1.35 11.36 -24.89
CA ARG A 260 1.61 12.78 -25.16
C ARG A 260 1.71 13.56 -23.85
N LEU A 261 0.75 13.39 -22.94
CA LEU A 261 0.77 14.05 -21.64
C LEU A 261 2.02 13.66 -20.84
N ASP A 262 2.42 12.38 -20.90
CA ASP A 262 3.65 11.88 -20.27
C ASP A 262 4.88 12.67 -20.72
N ARG A 263 5.06 12.80 -22.04
CA ARG A 263 6.18 13.58 -22.60
C ARG A 263 6.12 15.04 -22.18
N GLU A 264 4.94 15.65 -22.22
CA GLU A 264 4.76 17.07 -21.83
C GLU A 264 5.12 17.30 -20.36
N PHE A 265 4.71 16.39 -19.46
CA PHE A 265 5.07 16.47 -18.04
C PHE A 265 6.57 16.23 -17.81
N LYS A 266 7.15 15.20 -18.44
CA LYS A 266 8.59 14.90 -18.30
C LYS A 266 9.46 16.03 -18.84
N GLN A 267 9.11 16.63 -19.98
CA GLN A 267 9.81 17.80 -20.53
C GLN A 267 9.75 19.01 -19.60
N ALA A 268 8.65 19.18 -18.87
CA ALA A 268 8.49 20.23 -17.86
C ALA A 268 9.10 19.86 -16.49
N GLY A 269 9.77 18.70 -16.35
CA GLY A 269 10.32 18.24 -15.08
C GLY A 269 9.28 17.85 -14.02
N ILE A 270 8.03 17.66 -14.42
CA ILE A 270 6.90 17.29 -13.56
C ILE A 270 6.94 15.80 -13.28
N ASN A 271 6.87 15.44 -11.99
CA ASN A 271 6.83 14.06 -11.51
C ASN A 271 5.71 13.87 -10.47
N PRO A 272 4.52 13.38 -10.85
CA PRO A 272 3.48 13.05 -9.90
C PRO A 272 3.77 11.71 -9.21
N GLY A 273 4.81 11.72 -8.36
CA GLY A 273 5.34 10.54 -7.72
C GLY A 273 4.49 10.04 -6.56
N THR A 274 3.81 10.93 -5.83
CA THR A 274 2.97 10.48 -4.71
C THR A 274 1.73 9.75 -5.20
N CYS A 275 1.17 10.13 -6.36
CA CYS A 275 0.10 9.40 -7.03
C CYS A 275 0.54 8.01 -7.50
N ALA A 276 1.80 7.87 -7.93
CA ALA A 276 2.41 6.56 -8.24
C ALA A 276 2.55 5.71 -6.96
N ASP A 277 3.07 6.28 -5.86
CA ASP A 277 3.19 5.60 -4.57
C ASP A 277 1.82 5.08 -4.05
N LEU A 278 0.77 5.92 -4.16
CA LEU A 278 -0.61 5.55 -3.82
C LEU A 278 -1.17 4.45 -4.72
N THR A 279 -0.78 4.42 -5.99
CA THR A 279 -1.15 3.34 -6.91
C THR A 279 -0.54 2.01 -6.47
N VAL A 280 0.74 1.99 -6.04
CA VAL A 280 1.36 0.78 -5.45
C VAL A 280 0.60 0.33 -4.20
N ALA A 281 0.26 1.26 -3.31
CA ALA A 281 -0.48 0.95 -2.09
C ALA A 281 -1.88 0.35 -2.39
N CYS A 282 -2.60 0.90 -3.38
CA CYS A 282 -3.86 0.35 -3.87
C CYS A 282 -3.71 -1.09 -4.37
N LEU A 283 -2.72 -1.33 -5.23
CA LEU A 283 -2.42 -2.66 -5.77
C LEU A 283 -2.03 -3.65 -4.65
N LEU A 284 -1.29 -3.19 -3.65
CA LEU A 284 -0.93 -4.01 -2.50
C LEU A 284 -2.15 -4.38 -1.66
N ILE A 285 -3.06 -3.43 -1.38
CA ILE A 285 -4.31 -3.71 -0.68
C ILE A 285 -5.08 -4.82 -1.42
N ARG A 286 -5.27 -4.67 -2.73
CA ARG A 286 -5.98 -5.64 -3.58
C ARG A 286 -5.40 -7.05 -3.49
N ARG A 287 -4.07 -7.17 -3.33
CA ARG A 287 -3.34 -8.46 -3.20
C ARG A 287 -3.36 -9.02 -1.77
N LEU A 288 -3.36 -8.17 -0.75
CA LEU A 288 -3.35 -8.59 0.66
C LEU A 288 -4.74 -8.93 1.19
N GLU A 289 -5.81 -8.29 0.69
CA GLU A 289 -7.18 -8.53 1.16
C GLU A 289 -7.59 -10.02 1.13
N PRO A 290 -7.37 -10.79 0.05
CA PRO A 290 -7.68 -12.22 0.04
C PRO A 290 -6.90 -13.00 1.09
N LEU A 291 -5.64 -12.63 1.35
CA LEU A 291 -4.78 -13.31 2.33
C LEU A 291 -5.30 -13.12 3.77
N CYS A 292 -5.86 -11.96 4.08
CA CYS A 292 -6.45 -11.66 5.38
C CYS A 292 -7.90 -12.17 5.51
N SER A 293 -8.65 -12.31 4.42
CA SER A 293 -10.03 -12.81 4.40
C SER A 293 -10.12 -14.32 4.50
N MET A 294 -9.16 -15.07 3.94
CA MET A 294 -9.08 -16.54 4.13
C MET A 294 -8.89 -16.94 5.60
N SER A 295 -8.30 -16.05 6.41
CA SER A 295 -8.22 -16.20 7.87
C SER A 295 -9.60 -16.13 8.54
N VAL A 296 -10.53 -15.34 8.00
CA VAL A 296 -11.86 -15.10 8.57
C VAL A 296 -12.83 -16.23 8.24
N GLN A 297 -12.87 -16.71 6.98
CA GLN A 297 -13.79 -17.78 6.57
C GLN A 297 -13.51 -19.11 7.27
N THR A 298 -12.23 -19.46 7.45
CA THR A 298 -11.83 -20.66 8.20
C THR A 298 -12.22 -20.60 9.69
N ALA A 299 -12.28 -19.40 10.27
CA ALA A 299 -12.78 -19.19 11.64
C ALA A 299 -14.32 -19.27 11.73
N THR A 300 -15.05 -18.72 10.74
CA THR A 300 -16.52 -18.76 10.69
C THR A 300 -17.07 -20.16 10.45
N GLU A 301 -16.51 -20.93 9.50
CA GLU A 301 -16.96 -22.31 9.21
C GLU A 301 -16.70 -23.27 10.39
N ARG A 302 -15.66 -23.03 11.19
CA ARG A 302 -15.41 -23.79 12.43
C ARG A 302 -16.42 -23.48 13.53
N ARG A 303 -16.90 -22.23 13.61
CA ARG A 303 -17.91 -21.81 14.60
C ARG A 303 -19.29 -22.44 14.35
N PHE A 304 -19.63 -22.73 13.10
CA PHE A 304 -20.91 -23.34 12.72
C PHE A 304 -20.90 -24.88 12.69
N ARG A 305 -19.75 -25.55 12.87
CA ARG A 305 -19.63 -27.02 12.95
C ARG A 305 -19.83 -27.61 14.36
N HIS A 306 -20.59 -26.95 15.22
CA HIS A 306 -21.18 -27.60 16.40
C HIS A 306 -22.66 -27.24 16.53
N PRO A 307 -23.52 -28.25 16.36
CA PRO A 307 -24.31 -28.71 17.51
C PRO A 307 -24.40 -30.24 17.58
N GLY A 308 -24.65 -30.78 18.79
CA GLY A 308 -25.20 -32.12 18.95
C GLY A 308 -24.39 -33.04 19.87
N SER A 309 -24.66 -32.93 21.16
CA SER A 309 -24.47 -33.98 22.16
C SER A 309 -25.07 -35.31 21.68
N ALA A 310 -24.23 -36.32 21.45
CA ALA A 310 -24.69 -37.70 21.37
C ALA A 310 -25.04 -38.18 22.79
N LEU A 311 -26.34 -38.35 23.05
CA LEU A 311 -26.82 -39.10 24.22
C LEU A 311 -26.44 -40.57 24.04
N PRO A 312 -25.94 -41.27 25.08
CA PRO A 312 -25.75 -42.70 25.00
C PRO A 312 -27.10 -43.41 25.14
N ALA A 313 -27.41 -44.31 24.20
CA ALA A 313 -28.51 -45.25 24.34
C ALA A 313 -28.15 -46.29 25.41
N SER A 314 -28.71 -46.15 26.61
CA SER A 314 -28.74 -47.21 27.61
C SER A 314 -30.02 -48.03 27.43
N GLY A 315 -29.85 -49.30 27.08
CA GLY A 315 -30.95 -50.26 26.99
C GLY A 315 -31.52 -50.60 28.37
N ILE A 316 -32.84 -50.80 28.40
CA ILE A 316 -33.53 -51.54 29.45
C ILE A 316 -34.61 -52.39 28.75
N SER A 317 -34.40 -53.71 28.80
CA SER A 317 -35.40 -54.73 28.55
C SER A 317 -36.29 -54.87 29.78
N ILE A 318 -37.63 -54.86 29.64
CA ILE A 318 -38.55 -55.53 30.58
C ILE A 318 -39.75 -56.08 29.78
N GLU A 319 -40.21 -57.25 30.22
CA GLU A 319 -41.08 -58.24 29.61
C GLU A 319 -42.57 -57.86 29.47
N SER A 320 -43.24 -58.65 28.63
CA SER A 320 -44.70 -58.73 28.41
C SER A 320 -45.49 -59.20 29.64
N PRO A 321 -46.82 -59.16 29.56
CA PRO A 321 -47.56 -60.37 29.14
C PRO A 321 -48.26 -60.23 27.78
#